data_AF-A0A0G9L7R1-F1
#
_entry.id   AF-A0A0G9L7R1-F1
#
_cell.length_a   1.000
_cell.length_b   1.000
_cell.length_c   1.000
_cell.angle_alpha   90.00
_cell.angle_beta   90.00
_cell.angle_gamma   90.00
#
_symmetry.space_group_name_H-M   'P 1'
#
loop_
_entity.id
_entity.type
_entity.pdbx_description
1 polymer ?
#
loop_
_entity_poly.entity_id
_entity_poly.type
_entity_poly.pdbx_seq_one_letter_code
_entity_poly.pdbx_strand_id
1 'polypeptide(L)'
;MNLRIENYTNIITNKELIECLELLPKQYKELDIYINIFESNIQYLKYLLKKFKLLSFTAECIDFIIDKVSKSSTSGYYNIRNKEVYILCWNIYKQIDVRLDNIEKSKGYEECKDFVTKDILKYYREQWIKYMIINMLIHELTHAIQDKEKRLSKSWLKRFFTKWEKREEEIEAMRATIEFSSKNEDKFLEILNVKGIKANHSLQEFKYKYNLQITK
;
A
#
# COMPACT_ATOMS: atom_id res chain seq x y z
N MET A 1 -20.27 5.17 -1.48
CA MET A 1 -19.02 4.70 -2.12
C MET A 1 -19.23 3.26 -2.56
N ASN A 2 -18.88 2.88 -3.79
CA ASN A 2 -19.18 1.54 -4.34
C ASN A 2 -18.06 0.50 -4.12
N LEU A 3 -17.11 0.80 -3.24
CA LEU A 3 -15.98 -0.07 -2.93
C LEU A 3 -16.44 -1.23 -2.04
N ARG A 4 -16.04 -2.45 -2.40
CA ARG A 4 -16.30 -3.67 -1.61
C ARG A 4 -15.01 -4.09 -0.92
N ILE A 5 -14.93 -3.94 0.40
CA ILE A 5 -13.70 -4.18 1.16
C ILE A 5 -13.77 -5.54 1.86
N GLU A 6 -12.89 -6.46 1.50
CA GLU A 6 -12.55 -7.66 2.26
C GLU A 6 -11.22 -7.41 2.99
N ASN A 7 -11.32 -7.02 4.26
CA ASN A 7 -10.16 -6.72 5.09
C ASN A 7 -9.86 -7.88 6.02
N TYR A 8 -8.69 -8.48 5.83
CA TYR A 8 -8.24 -9.63 6.59
C TYR A 8 -7.11 -9.30 7.57
N THR A 9 -6.85 -8.01 7.84
CA THR A 9 -5.92 -7.56 8.88
C THR A 9 -6.67 -6.99 10.09
N ASN A 10 -6.07 -7.13 11.27
CA ASN A 10 -6.53 -6.49 12.50
C ASN A 10 -5.87 -5.11 12.75
N ILE A 11 -4.96 -4.67 11.88
CA ILE A 11 -4.20 -3.43 12.10
C ILE A 11 -5.01 -2.19 11.76
N ILE A 12 -5.85 -2.26 10.72
CA ILE A 12 -6.74 -1.17 10.32
C ILE A 12 -8.16 -1.71 10.19
N THR A 13 -9.15 -0.97 10.67
CA THR A 13 -10.55 -1.35 10.60
C THR A 13 -11.18 -0.92 9.27
N ASN A 14 -12.27 -1.57 8.87
CA ASN A 14 -13.06 -1.13 7.71
C ASN A 14 -13.59 0.29 7.87
N LYS A 15 -13.92 0.70 9.10
CA LYS A 15 -14.39 2.05 9.39
C LYS A 15 -13.30 3.09 9.09
N GLU A 16 -12.10 2.91 9.67
CA GLU A 16 -10.94 3.78 9.41
C GLU A 16 -10.61 3.86 7.91
N LEU A 17 -10.64 2.73 7.20
CA LEU A 17 -10.43 2.68 5.75
C LEU A 17 -11.46 3.53 5.00
N ILE A 18 -12.75 3.33 5.28
CA ILE A 18 -13.83 4.04 4.60
C ILE A 18 -13.76 5.54 4.87
N GLU A 19 -13.56 5.95 6.12
CA GLU A 19 -13.47 7.36 6.51
C GLU A 19 -12.29 8.06 5.80
N CYS A 20 -11.13 7.41 5.69
CA CYS A 20 -10.01 7.94 4.91
C CYS A 20 -10.36 8.05 3.40
N LEU A 21 -10.97 7.00 2.82
CA LEU A 21 -11.34 7.00 1.40
C LEU A 21 -12.43 8.02 1.06
N GLU A 22 -13.27 8.40 2.02
CA GLU A 22 -14.28 9.45 1.86
C GLU A 22 -13.68 10.85 1.69
N LEU A 23 -12.43 11.08 2.14
CA LEU A 23 -11.71 12.33 1.91
C LEU A 23 -11.19 12.45 0.47
N LEU A 24 -11.18 11.36 -0.29
CA LEU A 24 -10.68 11.37 -1.67
C LEU A 24 -11.66 12.03 -2.65
N PRO A 25 -11.17 12.52 -3.80
CA PRO A 25 -12.01 13.11 -4.84
C PRO A 25 -13.08 12.16 -5.38
N LYS A 26 -14.10 12.74 -6.02
CA LYS A 26 -15.28 12.02 -6.55
C LYS A 26 -14.93 10.81 -7.42
N GLN A 27 -13.88 10.90 -8.25
CA GLN A 27 -13.45 9.82 -9.13
C GLN A 27 -13.15 8.50 -8.41
N TYR A 28 -12.60 8.56 -7.19
CA TYR A 28 -12.33 7.38 -6.36
C TYR A 28 -13.62 6.74 -5.84
N LYS A 29 -14.61 7.58 -5.51
CA LYS A 29 -15.92 7.15 -4.96
C LYS A 29 -16.80 6.47 -6.03
N GLU A 30 -16.54 6.79 -7.29
CA GLU A 30 -17.20 6.23 -8.49
C GLU A 30 -16.52 4.97 -9.04
N LEU A 31 -15.47 4.48 -8.38
CA LEU A 31 -14.89 3.17 -8.71
C LEU A 31 -15.82 2.05 -8.23
N ASP A 32 -16.01 1.07 -9.09
CA ASP A 32 -16.69 -0.20 -8.78
C ASP A 32 -15.64 -1.31 -8.83
N ILE A 33 -14.98 -1.51 -7.70
CA ILE A 33 -13.85 -2.43 -7.52
C ILE A 33 -13.93 -3.15 -6.16
N TYR A 34 -13.29 -4.32 -6.10
CA TYR A 34 -13.09 -5.06 -4.86
C TYR A 34 -11.72 -4.77 -4.28
N ILE A 35 -11.65 -4.46 -3.00
CA ILE A 35 -10.40 -4.23 -2.27
C ILE A 35 -10.20 -5.41 -1.33
N ASN A 36 -9.05 -6.08 -1.44
CA ASN A 36 -8.69 -7.20 -0.60
C ASN A 36 -7.38 -6.87 0.12
N ILE A 37 -7.40 -6.84 1.45
CA ILE A 37 -6.24 -6.50 2.27
C ILE A 37 -5.84 -7.73 3.07
N PHE A 38 -4.62 -8.22 2.87
CA PHE A 38 -4.14 -9.47 3.44
C PHE A 38 -3.01 -9.23 4.43
N GLU A 39 -3.17 -9.76 5.63
CA GLU A 39 -2.14 -9.69 6.69
C GLU A 39 -0.94 -10.59 6.37
N SER A 40 -1.19 -11.76 5.79
CA SER A 40 -0.14 -12.76 5.51
C SER A 40 -0.23 -13.36 4.11
N ASN A 41 0.91 -13.79 3.58
CA ASN A 41 1.01 -14.48 2.29
C ASN A 41 0.15 -15.77 2.30
N ILE A 42 0.17 -16.53 3.40
CA ILE A 42 -0.64 -17.76 3.53
C ILE A 42 -2.14 -17.45 3.37
N GLN A 43 -2.62 -16.37 3.97
CA GLN A 43 -4.01 -15.96 3.86
C GLN A 43 -4.38 -15.56 2.42
N TYR A 44 -3.48 -14.84 1.74
CA TYR A 44 -3.62 -14.50 0.33
C TYR A 44 -3.63 -15.74 -0.58
N LEU A 45 -2.68 -16.67 -0.42
CA LEU A 45 -2.64 -17.92 -1.19
C LEU A 45 -3.89 -18.76 -0.99
N LYS A 46 -4.37 -18.89 0.25
CA LYS A 46 -5.64 -19.57 0.56
C LYS A 46 -6.82 -18.89 -0.14
N TYR A 47 -6.85 -17.56 -0.15
CA TYR A 47 -7.87 -16.80 -0.86
C TYR A 47 -7.83 -17.07 -2.37
N LEU A 48 -6.66 -17.03 -3.00
CA LEU A 48 -6.50 -17.31 -4.43
C LEU A 48 -7.00 -18.72 -4.78
N LEU A 49 -6.61 -19.73 -3.99
CA LEU A 49 -7.08 -21.10 -4.17
C LEU A 49 -8.60 -21.22 -4.01
N LYS A 50 -9.16 -20.62 -2.96
CA LYS A 50 -10.61 -20.65 -2.69
C LYS A 50 -11.42 -19.99 -3.81
N LYS A 51 -10.87 -18.97 -4.47
CA LYS A 51 -11.50 -18.27 -5.59
C LYS A 51 -11.11 -18.86 -6.96
N PHE A 52 -10.43 -20.01 -7.00
CA PHE A 52 -9.94 -20.68 -8.21
C PHE A 52 -9.08 -19.77 -9.12
N LYS A 53 -8.35 -18.83 -8.53
CA LYS A 53 -7.45 -17.90 -9.23
C LYS A 53 -6.09 -18.54 -9.48
N LEU A 54 -6.09 -19.68 -10.19
CA LEU A 54 -4.91 -20.54 -10.36
C LEU A 54 -3.72 -19.83 -11.03
N LEU A 55 -3.96 -18.95 -12.00
CA LEU A 55 -2.88 -18.19 -12.64
C LEU A 55 -2.18 -17.23 -11.67
N SER A 56 -2.96 -16.48 -10.89
CA SER A 56 -2.41 -15.58 -9.86
C SER A 56 -1.72 -16.37 -8.75
N PHE A 57 -2.24 -17.54 -8.40
CA PHE A 57 -1.61 -18.42 -7.41
C PHE A 57 -0.24 -18.90 -7.87
N THR A 58 -0.16 -19.42 -9.10
CA THR A 58 1.13 -19.88 -9.65
C THR A 58 2.13 -18.74 -9.80
N ALA A 59 1.67 -17.56 -10.26
CA ALA A 59 2.51 -16.37 -10.34
C ALA A 59 3.08 -15.98 -8.97
N GLU A 60 2.25 -15.91 -7.94
CA GLU A 60 2.70 -15.58 -6.57
C GLU A 60 3.68 -16.62 -6.03
N CYS A 61 3.47 -17.91 -6.30
CA CYS A 61 4.42 -18.95 -5.92
C CYS A 61 5.79 -18.78 -6.60
N ILE A 62 5.81 -18.37 -7.87
CA ILE A 62 7.03 -18.07 -8.62
C ILE A 62 7.69 -16.81 -8.05
N ASP A 63 6.92 -15.74 -7.84
CA ASP A 63 7.42 -14.47 -7.29
C ASP A 63 8.01 -14.67 -5.89
N PHE A 64 7.40 -15.52 -5.05
CA PHE A 64 7.97 -15.89 -3.74
C PHE A 64 9.37 -16.52 -3.85
N ILE A 65 9.62 -17.31 -4.90
CA ILE A 65 10.94 -17.91 -5.16
C ILE A 65 11.90 -16.84 -5.68
N ILE A 66 11.45 -15.99 -6.61
CA ILE A 66 12.26 -14.92 -7.21
C ILE A 66 12.65 -13.87 -6.17
N ASP A 67 11.72 -13.44 -5.31
CA ASP A 67 11.95 -12.42 -4.28
C ASP A 67 13.05 -12.82 -3.28
N LYS A 68 13.26 -14.12 -3.04
CA LYS A 68 14.40 -14.61 -2.26
C LYS A 68 15.75 -14.26 -2.89
N VAL A 69 15.78 -14.03 -4.20
CA VAL A 69 16.97 -13.73 -5.00
C VAL A 69 17.04 -12.23 -5.33
N SER A 70 15.94 -11.63 -5.78
CA SER A 70 15.90 -10.26 -6.31
C SER A 70 15.77 -9.17 -5.23
N LYS A 71 15.35 -9.52 -4.00
CA LYS A 71 14.99 -8.56 -2.93
C LYS A 71 13.93 -7.52 -3.37
N SER A 72 13.19 -7.78 -4.43
CA SER A 72 11.97 -7.05 -4.75
C SER A 72 10.86 -7.49 -3.80
N SER A 73 9.86 -6.64 -3.56
CA SER A 73 8.62 -7.07 -2.92
C SER A 73 7.49 -6.13 -3.31
N THR A 74 6.43 -6.68 -3.90
CA THR A 74 5.23 -5.94 -4.27
C THR A 74 4.32 -5.81 -3.05
N SER A 75 3.99 -4.59 -2.64
CA SER A 75 3.17 -4.34 -1.44
C SER A 75 1.70 -4.11 -1.73
N GLY A 76 1.36 -3.88 -3.00
CA GLY A 76 0.01 -3.84 -3.51
C GLY A 76 0.02 -3.95 -5.04
N TYR A 77 -1.11 -4.31 -5.62
CA TYR A 77 -1.30 -4.26 -7.07
C TYR A 77 -2.80 -4.22 -7.44
N TYR A 78 -3.11 -3.61 -8.58
CA TYR A 78 -4.42 -3.62 -9.21
C TYR A 78 -4.52 -4.70 -10.32
N ASN A 79 -5.45 -5.64 -10.14
CA ASN A 79 -5.82 -6.62 -11.16
C ASN A 79 -6.92 -6.07 -12.08
N ILE A 80 -6.51 -5.66 -13.28
CA ILE A 80 -7.37 -5.09 -14.32
C ILE A 80 -8.52 -6.04 -14.71
N ARG A 81 -8.24 -7.34 -14.84
CA ARG A 81 -9.20 -8.34 -15.35
C ARG A 81 -10.39 -8.49 -14.41
N ASN A 82 -10.10 -8.58 -13.11
CA ASN A 82 -11.12 -8.82 -12.10
C ASN A 82 -11.60 -7.54 -11.42
N LYS A 83 -11.00 -6.39 -11.73
CA LYS A 83 -11.22 -5.10 -11.03
C LYS A 83 -11.02 -5.24 -9.52
N GLU A 84 -9.87 -5.79 -9.16
CA GLU A 84 -9.53 -6.09 -7.77
C GLU A 84 -8.24 -5.38 -7.39
N VAL A 85 -8.23 -4.69 -6.26
CA VAL A 85 -7.03 -4.20 -5.60
C VAL A 85 -6.62 -5.19 -4.52
N TYR A 86 -5.34 -5.49 -4.46
CA TYR A 86 -4.71 -6.35 -3.47
C TYR A 86 -3.70 -5.52 -2.68
N ILE A 87 -3.81 -5.52 -1.35
CA ILE A 87 -2.81 -4.93 -0.45
C ILE A 87 -2.18 -6.05 0.35
N LEU A 88 -0.86 -6.20 0.23
CA LEU A 88 -0.08 -7.33 0.73
C LEU A 88 0.73 -6.89 1.95
N CYS A 89 0.08 -6.84 3.12
CA CYS A 89 0.64 -6.18 4.30
C CYS A 89 1.94 -6.83 4.80
N TRP A 90 2.16 -8.13 4.58
CA TRP A 90 3.41 -8.78 5.00
C TRP A 90 4.66 -8.19 4.34
N ASN A 91 4.55 -7.65 3.12
CA ASN A 91 5.66 -6.98 2.45
C ASN A 91 5.87 -5.56 3.02
N ILE A 92 4.79 -4.87 3.40
CA ILE A 92 4.85 -3.61 4.16
C ILE A 92 5.55 -3.85 5.51
N TYR A 93 5.22 -4.94 6.21
CA TYR A 93 5.85 -5.32 7.48
C TYR A 93 7.35 -5.49 7.32
N LYS A 94 7.79 -6.30 6.35
CA LYS A 94 9.22 -6.50 6.08
C LYS A 94 9.96 -5.19 5.82
N GLN A 95 9.38 -4.28 5.04
CA GLN A 95 10.02 -2.99 4.74
C GLN A 95 10.17 -2.10 5.98
N ILE A 96 9.15 -2.09 6.84
CA ILE A 96 9.17 -1.33 8.11
C ILE A 96 10.14 -1.98 9.10
N ASP A 97 10.11 -3.30 9.23
CA ASP A 97 10.96 -4.06 10.16
C ASP A 97 12.45 -3.83 9.84
N VAL A 98 12.83 -3.88 8.55
CA VAL A 98 14.21 -3.55 8.13
C VAL A 98 14.61 -2.13 8.53
N ARG A 99 13.69 -1.16 8.49
CA ARG A 99 13.97 0.22 8.91
C ARG A 99 14.12 0.33 10.43
N LEU A 100 13.26 -0.34 11.19
CA LEU A 100 13.33 -0.35 12.65
C LEU A 100 14.61 -1.03 13.14
N ASP A 101 14.98 -2.17 12.55
CA ASP A 101 16.24 -2.87 12.85
C ASP A 101 17.47 -1.99 12.62
N ASN A 102 17.42 -1.12 11.61
CA ASN A 102 18.50 -0.16 11.33
C ASN A 102 18.52 0.99 12.34
N ILE A 103 17.36 1.42 12.84
CA ILE A 103 17.27 2.42 13.92
C ILE A 103 17.89 1.84 15.18
N GLU A 104 17.55 0.60 15.57
CA GLU A 104 18.11 -0.05 16.76
C GLU A 104 19.64 -0.21 16.71
N LYS A 105 20.23 -0.26 15.51
CA LYS A 105 21.68 -0.35 15.29
C LYS A 105 22.38 1.02 15.18
N SER A 106 21.63 2.12 15.23
CA SER A 106 22.16 3.47 15.04
C SER A 106 22.75 4.05 16.32
N LYS A 107 23.78 4.90 16.21
CA LYS A 107 24.39 5.59 17.35
C LYS A 107 23.38 6.44 18.14
N GLY A 108 22.46 7.10 17.44
CA GLY A 108 21.42 7.91 18.07
C GLY A 108 20.43 7.09 18.90
N TYR A 109 20.11 5.86 18.48
CA TYR A 109 19.28 4.98 19.31
C TYR A 109 20.01 4.57 20.58
N GLU A 110 21.30 4.23 20.50
CA GLU A 110 22.09 3.87 21.69
C GLU A 110 22.11 4.98 22.76
N GLU A 111 22.11 6.25 22.32
CA GLU A 111 22.04 7.43 23.19
C GLU A 111 20.65 7.66 23.82
N CYS A 112 19.57 7.12 23.24
CA CYS A 112 18.19 7.35 23.69
C CYS A 112 17.40 6.08 24.02
N LYS A 113 18.01 4.90 23.99
CA LYS A 113 17.37 3.58 24.18
C LYS A 113 16.61 3.45 25.51
N ASP A 114 17.04 4.19 26.54
CA ASP A 114 16.37 4.22 27.84
C ASP A 114 15.00 4.93 27.79
N PHE A 115 14.79 5.77 26.76
CA PHE A 115 13.52 6.47 26.49
C PHE A 115 12.73 5.86 25.33
N VAL A 116 13.41 5.24 24.36
CA VAL A 116 12.80 4.59 23.20
C VAL A 116 12.76 3.08 23.44
N THR A 117 11.76 2.64 24.20
CA THR A 117 11.58 1.23 24.55
C THR A 117 11.10 0.40 23.36
N LYS A 118 11.25 -0.93 23.45
CA LYS A 118 10.69 -1.87 22.45
C LYS A 118 9.18 -1.72 22.25
N ASP A 119 8.45 -1.40 23.32
CA ASP A 119 7.00 -1.17 23.24
C ASP A 119 6.67 0.11 22.45
N ILE A 120 7.49 1.15 22.62
CA ILE A 120 7.39 2.38 21.83
C ILE A 120 7.69 2.11 20.35
N LEU A 121 8.74 1.33 20.05
CA LEU A 121 9.05 0.92 18.67
C LEU A 121 7.93 0.08 18.05
N LYS A 122 7.35 -0.85 18.81
CA LYS A 122 6.20 -1.65 18.38
C LYS A 122 4.97 -0.78 18.12
N TYR A 123 4.69 0.19 18.98
CA TYR A 123 3.63 1.16 18.75
C TYR A 123 3.84 1.91 17.44
N TYR A 124 5.02 2.50 17.22
CA TYR A 124 5.32 3.22 15.98
C TYR A 124 5.26 2.33 14.74
N ARG A 125 5.71 1.08 14.85
CA ARG A 125 5.58 0.08 13.79
C ARG A 125 4.14 -0.08 13.34
N GLU A 126 3.21 -0.29 14.28
CA GLU A 126 1.78 -0.45 13.98
C GLU A 126 1.19 0.80 13.32
N GLN A 127 1.54 1.98 13.85
CA GLN A 127 1.12 3.24 13.27
C GLN A 127 1.65 3.46 11.83
N TRP A 128 2.90 3.06 11.56
CA TRP A 128 3.50 3.15 10.21
C TRP A 128 2.77 2.22 9.24
N ILE A 129 2.44 1.01 9.69
CA ILE A 129 1.70 0.05 8.88
C ILE A 129 0.33 0.60 8.50
N LYS A 130 -0.44 1.13 9.46
CA LYS A 130 -1.76 1.72 9.20
C LYS A 130 -1.69 2.75 8.08
N TYR A 131 -0.75 3.69 8.21
CA TYR A 131 -0.57 4.76 7.25
C TYR A 131 -0.13 4.26 5.86
N MET A 132 0.80 3.29 5.82
CA MET A 132 1.27 2.68 4.58
C MET A 132 0.17 1.93 3.83
N ILE A 133 -0.77 1.28 4.53
CA ILE A 133 -1.92 0.62 3.90
C ILE A 133 -2.76 1.65 3.15
N ILE A 134 -3.04 2.82 3.74
CA ILE A 134 -3.79 3.90 3.09
C ILE A 134 -3.07 4.42 1.85
N ASN A 135 -1.77 4.71 1.95
CA ASN A 135 -1.02 5.22 0.80
C ASN A 135 -0.95 4.21 -0.35
N MET A 136 -0.69 2.94 -0.03
CA MET A 136 -0.69 1.87 -1.02
C MET A 136 -2.07 1.73 -1.67
N LEU A 137 -3.13 1.83 -0.87
CA LEU A 137 -4.49 1.77 -1.40
C LEU A 137 -4.78 2.94 -2.34
N ILE A 138 -4.43 4.17 -1.99
CA ILE A 138 -4.60 5.35 -2.87
C ILE A 138 -3.83 5.16 -4.19
N HIS A 139 -2.61 4.62 -4.12
CA HIS A 139 -1.79 4.33 -5.29
C HIS A 139 -2.47 3.33 -6.24
N GLU A 140 -2.92 2.18 -5.73
CA GLU A 140 -3.59 1.18 -6.54
C GLU A 140 -4.97 1.64 -7.07
N LEU A 141 -5.69 2.44 -6.28
CA LEU A 141 -6.93 3.07 -6.75
C LEU A 141 -6.65 4.07 -7.89
N THR A 142 -5.49 4.74 -7.88
CA THR A 142 -5.09 5.62 -8.97
C THR A 142 -4.87 4.84 -10.26
N HIS A 143 -4.23 3.66 -10.17
CA HIS A 143 -4.13 2.76 -11.33
C HIS A 143 -5.50 2.32 -11.86
N ALA A 144 -6.45 2.04 -10.97
CA ALA A 144 -7.82 1.71 -11.37
C ALA A 144 -8.53 2.88 -12.09
N ILE A 145 -8.30 4.12 -11.65
CA ILE A 145 -8.81 5.33 -12.32
C ILE A 145 -8.17 5.49 -13.69
N GLN A 146 -6.84 5.42 -13.78
CA GLN A 146 -6.10 5.51 -15.04
C GLN A 146 -6.57 4.46 -16.05
N ASP A 147 -6.81 3.21 -15.61
CA ASP A 147 -7.39 2.16 -16.45
C ASP A 147 -8.82 2.52 -16.89
N LYS A 148 -9.69 2.96 -15.97
CA LYS A 148 -11.08 3.38 -16.28
C LYS A 148 -11.11 4.50 -17.33
N GLU A 149 -10.24 5.50 -17.23
CA GLU A 149 -10.14 6.62 -18.16
C GLU A 149 -9.57 6.19 -19.51
N LYS A 150 -8.56 5.32 -19.53
CA LYS A 150 -7.93 4.80 -20.76
C LYS A 150 -8.80 3.75 -21.47
N ARG A 151 -9.74 3.10 -20.78
CA ARG A 151 -10.76 2.23 -21.40
C ARG A 151 -11.61 2.96 -22.43
N LEU A 152 -11.70 4.29 -22.37
CA LEU A 152 -12.43 5.10 -23.34
C LEU A 152 -11.62 5.42 -24.62
N SER A 153 -10.29 5.19 -24.65
CA SER A 153 -9.41 5.71 -25.72
C SER A 153 -8.67 4.67 -26.58
N LYS A 154 -8.74 3.35 -26.29
CA LYS A 154 -7.98 2.32 -27.05
C LYS A 154 -8.78 1.07 -27.43
N SER A 155 -8.52 0.50 -28.61
CA SER A 155 -9.16 -0.77 -29.06
C SER A 155 -8.79 -1.96 -28.15
N TRP A 156 -9.69 -2.94 -28.03
CA TRP A 156 -9.60 -4.08 -27.10
C TRP A 156 -8.35 -4.95 -27.31
N LEU A 157 -7.88 -5.12 -28.55
CA LEU A 157 -6.72 -5.96 -28.90
C LEU A 157 -5.37 -5.36 -28.51
N LYS A 158 -5.19 -4.02 -28.58
CA LYS A 158 -3.97 -3.36 -28.10
C LYS A 158 -3.80 -3.52 -26.58
N ARG A 159 -4.87 -3.82 -25.83
CA ARG A 159 -4.87 -3.92 -24.36
C ARG A 159 -4.18 -5.18 -23.81
N PHE A 160 -4.13 -6.26 -24.58
CA PHE A 160 -3.50 -7.52 -24.15
C PHE A 160 -1.98 -7.52 -24.31
N PHE A 161 -1.45 -6.75 -25.26
CA PHE A 161 -0.03 -6.76 -25.61
C PHE A 161 0.74 -5.53 -25.11
N THR A 162 0.06 -4.56 -24.49
CA THR A 162 0.74 -3.41 -23.89
C THR A 162 1.10 -3.78 -22.46
N LYS A 163 2.39 -3.84 -22.12
CA LYS A 163 2.85 -3.85 -20.72
C LYS A 163 2.23 -2.63 -20.02
N TRP A 164 1.34 -2.88 -19.05
CA TRP A 164 0.54 -1.83 -18.41
C TRP A 164 1.37 -0.92 -17.49
N GLU A 165 2.54 -1.37 -17.04
CA GLU A 165 3.51 -0.53 -16.34
C GLU A 165 4.33 0.29 -17.35
N LYS A 166 3.67 1.21 -18.07
CA LYS A 166 4.42 2.31 -18.66
C LYS A 166 4.92 3.17 -17.51
N ARG A 167 6.23 3.38 -17.45
CA ARG A 167 6.92 4.20 -16.43
C ARG A 167 6.24 5.54 -16.15
N GLU A 168 5.65 6.17 -17.15
CA GLU A 168 4.89 7.43 -17.00
C GLU A 168 3.63 7.28 -16.14
N GLU A 169 2.91 6.16 -16.28
CA GLU A 169 1.68 5.86 -15.56
C GLU A 169 1.97 5.61 -14.08
N GLU A 170 3.08 4.92 -13.81
CA GLU A 170 3.62 4.73 -12.46
C GLU A 170 3.97 6.07 -11.81
N ILE A 171 4.71 6.94 -12.52
CA ILE A 171 5.05 8.29 -12.01
C ILE A 171 3.79 9.10 -11.70
N GLU A 172 2.79 9.06 -12.57
CA GLU A 172 1.53 9.76 -12.38
C GLU A 172 0.76 9.22 -11.17
N ALA A 173 0.67 7.90 -11.01
CA ALA A 173 0.04 7.27 -9.85
C ALA A 173 0.77 7.64 -8.55
N MET A 174 2.10 7.63 -8.55
CA MET A 174 2.92 8.09 -7.43
C MET A 174 2.67 9.58 -7.12
N ARG A 175 2.64 10.46 -8.13
CA ARG A 175 2.40 11.91 -7.93
C ARG A 175 1.04 12.17 -7.32
N ALA A 176 -0.01 11.54 -7.85
CA ALA A 176 -1.36 11.66 -7.32
C ALA A 176 -1.41 11.17 -5.87
N THR A 177 -0.79 10.02 -5.57
CA THR A 177 -0.69 9.50 -4.21
C THR A 177 -0.04 10.51 -3.27
N ILE A 178 1.10 11.08 -3.66
CA ILE A 178 1.82 12.09 -2.87
C ILE A 178 0.95 13.32 -2.65
N GLU A 179 0.30 13.82 -3.70
CA GLU A 179 -0.57 15.00 -3.62
C GLU A 179 -1.72 14.77 -2.63
N PHE A 180 -2.44 13.65 -2.74
CA PHE A 180 -3.57 13.35 -1.86
C PHE A 180 -3.13 13.07 -0.43
N SER A 181 -2.02 12.37 -0.25
CA SER A 181 -1.47 12.03 1.07
C SER A 181 -0.99 13.28 1.79
N SER A 182 -0.35 14.22 1.08
CA SER A 182 0.10 15.50 1.65
C SER A 182 -1.08 16.42 1.96
N LYS A 183 -2.09 16.47 1.09
CA LYS A 183 -3.26 17.35 1.27
C LYS A 183 -4.16 16.93 2.43
N ASN A 184 -4.27 15.62 2.69
CA ASN A 184 -5.16 15.08 3.70
C ASN A 184 -4.41 14.45 4.89
N GLU A 185 -3.09 14.69 5.02
CA GLU A 185 -2.23 14.02 5.98
C GLU A 185 -2.80 14.09 7.40
N ASP A 186 -3.04 15.30 7.91
CA ASP A 186 -3.52 15.50 9.28
C ASP A 186 -4.83 14.75 9.56
N LYS A 187 -5.76 14.75 8.60
CA LYS A 187 -7.04 14.05 8.71
C LYS A 187 -6.88 12.54 8.65
N PHE A 188 -5.99 12.04 7.80
CA PHE A 188 -5.66 10.61 7.77
C PHE A 188 -5.06 10.18 9.09
N LEU A 189 -4.11 10.95 9.64
CA LEU A 189 -3.50 10.64 10.92
C LEU A 189 -4.54 10.67 12.06
N GLU A 190 -5.45 11.63 12.05
CA GLU A 190 -6.56 11.71 13.01
C GLU A 190 -7.49 10.50 12.93
N ILE A 191 -8.01 10.17 11.74
CA ILE A 191 -8.93 9.03 11.52
C ILE A 191 -8.27 7.71 11.92
N LEU A 192 -7.01 7.50 11.54
CA LEU A 192 -6.25 6.28 11.85
C LEU A 192 -5.81 6.22 13.32
N ASN A 193 -6.04 7.28 14.10
CA ASN A 193 -5.48 7.50 15.44
C ASN A 193 -3.96 7.28 15.48
N VAL A 194 -3.27 7.78 14.45
CA VAL A 194 -1.82 7.75 14.30
C VAL A 194 -1.21 8.96 14.97
N LYS A 195 -0.27 8.74 15.89
CA LYS A 195 0.42 9.82 16.63
C LYS A 195 1.92 9.73 16.49
N GLY A 196 2.59 10.89 16.56
CA GLY A 196 4.06 11.00 16.60
C GLY A 196 4.75 10.62 15.29
N ILE A 197 4.04 10.70 14.16
CA ILE A 197 4.53 10.36 12.83
C ILE A 197 4.25 11.54 11.92
N LYS A 198 5.31 12.04 11.27
CA LYS A 198 5.22 12.99 10.17
C LYS A 198 5.74 12.32 8.91
N ALA A 199 4.92 12.20 7.88
CA ALA A 199 5.28 11.55 6.63
C ALA A 199 5.78 12.57 5.61
N ASN A 200 7.08 12.53 5.33
CA ASN A 200 7.60 13.25 4.17
C ASN A 200 7.49 12.36 2.93
N HIS A 201 6.69 12.79 1.98
CA HIS A 201 6.47 12.13 0.71
C HIS A 201 7.38 12.73 -0.36
N SER A 202 8.24 11.93 -0.97
CA SER A 202 9.08 12.42 -2.07
C SER A 202 9.25 11.38 -3.18
N LEU A 203 9.27 11.88 -4.42
CA LEU A 203 9.68 11.13 -5.60
C LEU A 203 11.19 11.27 -5.76
N GLN A 204 11.96 10.28 -5.29
CA GLN A 204 13.40 10.20 -5.57
C GLN A 204 13.64 8.92 -6.39
N GLU A 205 14.11 9.05 -7.63
CA GLU A 205 14.48 7.91 -8.49
C GLU A 205 13.39 6.82 -8.62
N PHE A 206 12.11 7.21 -8.76
CA PHE A 206 10.97 6.26 -8.86
C PHE A 206 10.78 5.41 -7.60
N LYS A 207 11.37 5.81 -6.48
CA LYS A 207 11.20 5.17 -5.17
C LYS A 207 10.52 6.14 -4.24
N TYR A 208 9.49 5.64 -3.56
CA TYR A 208 8.81 6.38 -2.52
C TYR A 208 9.71 6.43 -1.28
N LYS A 209 10.26 7.60 -0.96
CA LYS A 209 11.07 7.79 0.25
C LYS A 209 10.20 8.43 1.31
N TYR A 210 9.96 7.68 2.39
CA TYR A 210 9.34 8.17 3.62
C TYR A 210 10.44 8.49 4.63
N ASN A 211 10.54 9.75 5.04
CA ASN A 211 11.35 10.13 6.20
C ASN A 211 10.39 10.46 7.35
N LEU A 212 10.44 9.67 8.41
CA LEU A 212 9.59 9.81 9.57
C LEU A 212 10.37 10.46 10.71
N GLN A 213 9.82 11.53 11.28
CA GLN A 213 10.30 12.11 12.52
C GLN A 213 9.36 11.71 13.65
N ILE A 214 9.94 11.15 14.72
CA ILE A 214 9.24 10.97 15.99
C ILE A 214 9.14 12.34 16.66
N THR A 215 7.92 12.81 16.92
CA THR A 215 7.68 14.06 17.64
C THR A 215 7.08 13.77 19.01
N LYS A 216 7.35 14.64 19.99
CA LYS A 216 6.79 14.59 21.34
C LYS A 216 5.26 14.65 21.35
#